data_AF-A0A8H3X110-F1
#
_entry.id   AF-A0A8H3X110-F1
#
_cell.length_a   1.000
_cell.length_b   1.000
_cell.length_c   1.000
_cell.angle_alpha   90.00
_cell.angle_beta   90.00
_cell.angle_gamma   90.00
#
_symmetry.space_group_name_H-M   'P 1'
#
loop_
_entity.id
_entity.type
_entity.pdbx_description
1 polymer ?
#
loop_
_entity_poly.entity_id
_entity_poly.type
_entity_poly.pdbx_seq_one_letter_code
_entity_poly.pdbx_strand_id
1 'polypeptide(L)'
;MKTTTYLNGHDFILTVVKGNNEHSELLEYLCNCNSFYNTKPSSSSTNTITMFYQQIFRTKIKFSGPLIIGFNKPDIYEQLLEEVSFQPYFIDLKVVQIFVFGLA
;
A
#
# COMPACT_ATOMS: atom_id res chain seq x y z
N MET A 1 -7.44 -7.32 -2.87
CA MET A 1 -6.87 -6.81 -4.15
C MET A 1 -5.35 -7.10 -4.29
N LYS A 2 -4.78 -7.21 -5.51
CA LYS A 2 -3.32 -7.27 -5.74
C LYS A 2 -2.88 -6.23 -6.78
N THR A 3 -1.72 -5.64 -6.58
CA THR A 3 -1.12 -4.67 -7.50
C THR A 3 0.39 -4.93 -7.62
N THR A 4 0.94 -4.68 -8.80
CA THR A 4 2.37 -4.89 -9.09
C THR A 4 2.99 -3.57 -9.50
N THR A 5 4.16 -3.28 -8.94
CA THR A 5 4.96 -2.11 -9.28
C THR A 5 6.40 -2.54 -9.57
N TYR A 6 7.03 -1.87 -10.54
CA TYR A 6 8.41 -2.15 -10.90
C TYR A 6 9.34 -1.15 -10.22
N LEU A 7 10.21 -1.64 -9.34
CA LEU A 7 11.17 -0.82 -8.59
C LEU A 7 12.56 -1.43 -8.71
N ASN A 8 13.53 -0.61 -9.14
CA ASN A 8 14.94 -0.96 -9.19
C ASN A 8 15.25 -2.30 -9.87
N GLY A 9 14.56 -2.59 -10.98
CA GLY A 9 14.79 -3.83 -11.73
C GLY A 9 13.89 -5.01 -11.34
N HIS A 10 13.03 -4.86 -10.32
CA HIS A 10 12.26 -5.97 -9.75
C HIS A 10 10.77 -5.66 -9.59
N ASP A 11 9.96 -6.70 -9.73
CA ASP A 11 8.53 -6.65 -9.45
C ASP A 11 8.27 -6.77 -7.96
N PHE A 12 7.63 -5.73 -7.42
CA PHE A 12 7.08 -5.72 -6.08
C PHE A 12 5.56 -5.93 -6.19
N ILE A 13 5.08 -7.04 -5.64
CA ILE A 13 3.67 -7.40 -5.62
C ILE A 13 3.12 -7.01 -4.25
N LEU A 14 2.30 -5.98 -4.21
CA LEU A 14 1.54 -5.62 -3.02
C LEU A 14 0.19 -6.34 -3.05
N THR A 15 -0.14 -6.97 -1.93
CA THR A 15 -1.45 -7.58 -1.71
C THR A 15 -2.14 -6.82 -0.59
N VAL A 16 -3.34 -6.35 -0.90
CA VAL A 16 -4.25 -5.72 0.05
C VAL A 16 -5.20 -6.80 0.56
N VAL A 17 -5.24 -6.97 1.88
CA VAL A 17 -6.09 -7.94 2.58
C VAL A 17 -6.92 -7.22 3.64
N LYS A 18 -8.06 -7.80 3.99
CA LYS A 18 -8.90 -7.30 5.08
C LYS A 18 -8.23 -7.55 6.43
N GLY A 19 -8.28 -6.57 7.32
CA GLY A 19 -7.73 -6.67 8.66
C GLY A 19 -8.34 -7.81 9.47
N ASN A 20 -7.58 -8.34 10.43
CA ASN A 20 -8.04 -9.42 11.31
C ASN A 20 -9.17 -8.94 12.25
N ASN A 21 -9.89 -9.87 12.88
CA ASN A 21 -11.17 -9.67 13.59
C ASN A 21 -11.25 -8.48 14.60
N GLU A 22 -10.13 -7.98 15.14
CA GLU A 22 -10.12 -6.81 16.04
C GLU A 22 -10.14 -5.45 15.29
N HIS A 23 -9.76 -5.43 14.01
CA HIS A 23 -9.72 -4.25 13.14
C HIS A 23 -10.24 -4.59 11.74
N SER A 24 -11.34 -5.34 11.65
CA SER A 24 -11.89 -5.84 10.37
C SER A 24 -12.25 -4.75 9.35
N GLU A 25 -12.28 -3.50 9.79
CA GLU A 25 -12.59 -2.31 9.01
C GLU A 25 -11.36 -1.70 8.31
N LEU A 26 -10.15 -2.08 8.73
CA LEU A 26 -8.90 -1.54 8.19
C LEU A 26 -8.28 -2.50 7.18
N LEU A 27 -7.66 -1.92 6.15
CA LEU A 27 -6.85 -2.68 5.20
C LEU A 27 -5.49 -3.01 5.79
N GLU A 28 -5.03 -4.22 5.51
CA GLU A 28 -3.69 -4.68 5.79
C GLU A 28 -2.95 -4.95 4.48
N TYR A 29 -1.63 -4.78 4.51
CA TYR A 29 -0.78 -4.77 3.34
C TYR A 29 0.35 -5.78 3.48
N LEU A 30 0.46 -6.66 2.50
CA LEU A 30 1.56 -7.59 2.31
C LEU A 30 2.37 -7.16 1.07
N CYS A 31 3.66 -7.46 1.07
CA CYS A 31 4.55 -7.20 -0.06
C CYS A 31 5.45 -8.39 -0.31
N ASN A 32 5.56 -8.75 -1.58
CA ASN A 32 6.43 -9.81 -2.07
C ASN A 32 7.31 -9.26 -3.20
N CYS A 33 8.58 -9.65 -3.22
CA CYS A 33 9.52 -9.33 -4.28
C CYS A 33 10.44 -10.53 -4.50
N ASN A 34 10.39 -11.14 -5.68
CA ASN A 34 11.10 -12.39 -5.97
C ASN A 34 10.79 -13.49 -4.93
N SER A 35 11.82 -14.04 -4.28
CA SER A 35 11.73 -15.04 -3.20
C SER A 35 11.51 -14.43 -1.81
N PHE A 36 11.52 -13.10 -1.67
CA PHE A 36 11.24 -12.44 -0.41
C PHE A 36 9.74 -12.19 -0.31
N TYR A 37 9.12 -12.72 0.74
CA TYR A 37 7.71 -12.47 1.06
C TYR A 37 7.56 -12.08 2.52
N ASN A 38 6.62 -11.17 2.81
CA ASN A 38 6.25 -10.87 4.18
C ASN A 38 5.12 -11.80 4.62
N THR A 39 5.24 -12.40 5.81
CA THR A 39 4.17 -13.24 6.40
C THR A 39 3.30 -12.45 7.37
N LYS A 40 3.79 -11.30 7.87
CA LYS A 40 3.01 -10.41 8.74
C LYS A 40 2.47 -9.22 7.95
N PRO A 41 1.13 -9.08 7.85
CA PRO A 41 0.53 -7.90 7.28
C PRO A 41 0.85 -6.66 8.12
N SER A 42 0.88 -5.49 7.49
CA SER A 42 0.98 -4.20 8.19
C SER A 42 -0.21 -3.33 7.81
N SER A 43 -0.68 -2.49 8.73
CA SER A 43 -1.70 -1.48 8.46
C SER A 43 -1.21 -0.31 7.59
N SER A 44 0.08 -0.25 7.25
CA SER A 44 0.66 0.81 6.43
C SER A 44 1.35 0.28 5.18
N SER A 45 0.75 0.53 4.01
CA SER A 45 1.35 0.23 2.71
C SER A 45 2.73 0.86 2.54
N THR A 46 2.88 2.12 2.98
CA THR A 46 4.15 2.87 2.97
C THR A 46 5.22 2.13 3.76
N ASN A 47 4.89 1.71 4.99
CA ASN A 47 5.84 1.01 5.84
C ASN A 47 6.22 -0.35 5.23
N THR A 48 5.23 -1.11 4.74
CA THR A 48 5.45 -2.41 4.11
C THR A 48 6.43 -2.30 2.94
N ILE A 49 6.14 -1.46 1.93
CA ILE A 49 6.99 -1.37 0.74
C ILE A 49 8.37 -0.78 1.04
N THR A 50 8.42 0.25 1.90
CA THR A 50 9.66 0.92 2.27
C THR A 50 10.58 -0.04 3.02
N MET A 51 10.07 -0.72 4.04
CA MET A 51 10.84 -1.70 4.81
C MET A 51 11.38 -2.80 3.89
N PHE A 52 10.54 -3.35 3.00
CA PHE A 52 10.95 -4.43 2.10
C PHE A 52 12.05 -3.99 1.13
N TYR A 53 11.88 -2.83 0.50
CA TYR A 53 12.86 -2.29 -0.42
C TYR A 53 14.20 -1.99 0.27
N GLN A 54 14.16 -1.41 1.47
CA GLN A 54 15.35 -1.13 2.26
C GLN A 54 16.07 -2.40 2.69
N GLN A 55 15.34 -3.47 3.03
CA GLN A 55 15.93 -4.77 3.38
C GLN A 55 16.66 -5.42 2.20
N ILE A 56 16.05 -5.40 1.01
CA ILE A 56 16.61 -6.02 -0.20
C ILE A 56 17.82 -5.24 -0.71
N PHE A 57 17.70 -3.92 -0.87
CA PHE A 57 18.73 -3.10 -1.52
C PHE A 57 19.65 -2.35 -0.55
N ARG A 58 19.46 -2.50 0.77
CA ARG A 58 20.28 -1.84 1.81
C ARG A 58 20.32 -0.32 1.66
N THR A 59 19.18 0.29 1.31
CA THR A 59 19.04 1.74 1.16
C THR A 59 18.27 2.37 2.31
N LYS A 60 18.14 3.71 2.31
CA LYS A 60 17.26 4.47 3.22
C LYS A 60 16.10 5.15 2.48
N ILE A 61 15.85 4.76 1.23
CA ILE A 61 14.80 5.34 0.40
C ILE A 61 13.43 5.03 1.04
N LYS A 62 12.53 6.01 1.04
CA LYS A 62 11.14 5.85 1.47
C LYS A 62 10.22 6.06 0.28
N PHE A 63 9.15 5.29 0.23
CA PHE A 63 8.14 5.40 -0.80
C PHE A 63 6.79 5.77 -0.20
N SER A 64 5.96 6.45 -0.99
CA SER A 64 4.54 6.59 -0.69
C SER A 64 3.82 5.30 -1.10
N GLY A 65 3.44 4.49 -0.12
CA GLY A 65 2.72 3.24 -0.35
C GLY A 65 1.42 3.39 -1.14
N PRO A 66 0.56 4.40 -0.83
CA PRO A 66 -0.66 4.63 -1.60
C PRO A 66 -0.40 4.89 -3.09
N LEU A 67 0.60 5.73 -3.40
CA LEU A 67 0.98 6.00 -4.79
C LEU A 67 1.50 4.75 -5.48
N ILE A 68 2.32 3.95 -4.79
CA ILE A 68 2.85 2.70 -5.34
C ILE A 68 1.75 1.66 -5.60
N ILE A 69 0.75 1.58 -4.72
CA ILE A 69 -0.40 0.69 -4.93
C ILE A 69 -1.21 1.08 -6.17
N GLY A 70 -1.09 2.34 -6.60
CA GLY A 70 -1.81 2.89 -7.73
C GLY A 70 -3.15 3.47 -7.33
N PHE A 71 -3.29 3.98 -6.10
CA PHE A 71 -4.51 4.68 -5.64
C PHE A 71 -4.89 5.90 -6.49
N ASN A 72 -3.95 6.42 -7.28
CA ASN A 72 -4.21 7.47 -8.26
C ASN A 72 -4.86 6.96 -9.56
N LYS A 73 -5.05 5.64 -9.71
CA LYS A 73 -5.72 5.02 -10.85
C LYS A 73 -7.18 4.71 -10.45
N PRO A 74 -8.18 5.25 -11.17
CA PRO A 74 -9.59 5.07 -10.84
C PRO A 74 -10.00 3.61 -10.61
N ASP A 75 -9.59 2.70 -11.49
CA ASP A 75 -9.94 1.28 -11.41
C ASP A 75 -9.42 0.61 -10.12
N ILE A 76 -8.23 1.00 -9.66
CA ILE A 76 -7.62 0.50 -8.42
C ILE A 76 -8.31 1.14 -7.22
N TYR A 77 -8.56 2.44 -7.30
CA TYR A 77 -9.25 3.18 -6.26
C TYR A 77 -10.62 2.57 -5.96
N GLU A 78 -11.44 2.34 -7.00
CA GLU A 78 -12.78 1.76 -6.84
C GLU A 78 -12.76 0.38 -6.20
N GLN A 79 -11.85 -0.51 -6.62
CA GLN A 79 -11.70 -1.83 -6.01
C GLN A 79 -11.28 -1.76 -4.53
N LEU A 80 -10.48 -0.77 -4.16
CA LEU A 80 -10.06 -0.58 -2.77
C LEU A 80 -11.20 -0.05 -1.90
N LEU A 81 -12.20 0.60 -2.49
CA LEU A 81 -13.41 1.08 -1.80
C LEU A 81 -14.42 -0.02 -1.50
N GLU A 82 -14.52 -1.05 -2.34
CA GLU A 82 -15.45 -2.17 -2.12
C GLU A 82 -15.15 -2.94 -0.83
N GLU A 83 -13.89 -2.96 -0.39
CA GLU A 83 -13.42 -3.77 0.73
C GLU A 83 -13.34 -3.02 2.08
N VAL A 84 -13.70 -1.73 2.14
CA VAL A 84 -13.51 -0.86 3.33
C VAL A 84 -14.78 -0.16 3.80
N SER A 85 -14.93 0.02 5.12
CA SER A 85 -16.02 0.81 5.73
C SER A 85 -15.79 2.32 5.61
N PHE A 86 -14.52 2.75 5.49
CA PHE A 86 -14.13 4.13 5.26
C PHE A 86 -13.65 4.32 3.82
N GLN A 87 -14.26 5.24 3.09
CA GLN A 87 -13.84 5.61 1.74
C GLN A 87 -12.62 6.54 1.80
N PRO A 88 -11.39 6.06 1.46
CA PRO A 88 -10.26 6.96 1.23
C PRO A 88 -10.61 8.04 0.22
N TYR A 89 -10.07 9.24 0.41
CA TYR A 89 -10.21 10.33 -0.55
C TYR A 89 -8.91 11.09 -0.73
N PHE A 90 -8.77 11.66 -1.92
CA PHE A 90 -7.60 12.38 -2.37
C PHE A 90 -7.89 13.87 -2.44
N ILE A 91 -7.00 14.69 -1.87
CA ILE A 91 -7.10 16.15 -1.93
C ILE A 91 -5.87 16.67 -2.67
N ASP A 92 -6.11 17.34 -3.80
CA ASP A 92 -5.06 18.03 -4.57
C ASP A 92 -5.09 19.54 -4.25
N LEU A 93 -4.05 20.02 -3.58
CA LEU A 93 -3.85 21.44 -3.26
C LEU A 93 -2.85 22.10 -4.22
N LYS A 94 -2.58 21.48 -5.39
CA LYS A 94 -1.57 21.84 -6.42
C LYS A 94 -0.11 21.74 -5.98
N VAL A 95 0.19 22.21 -4.77
CA VAL A 95 1.53 22.18 -4.16
C VAL A 95 1.71 20.93 -3.29
N VAL A 96 0.61 20.44 -2.73
CA VAL A 96 0.58 19.29 -1.83
C VAL A 96 -0.55 18.36 -2.24
N GLN A 97 -0.26 17.07 -2.22
CA GLN A 97 -1.25 16.01 -2.43
C GLN A 97 -1.45 15.28 -1.10
N ILE A 98 -2.67 15.31 -0.58
CA ILE A 98 -3.04 14.68 0.68
C ILE A 98 -3.87 13.43 0.39
N PHE A 99 -3.52 12.34 1.05
CA PHE A 99 -4.24 11.09 0.99
C PHE A 99 -4.74 10.69 2.37
N VAL A 100 -6.05 10.58 2.52
CA VAL A 100 -6.71 10.15 3.76
C VAL A 100 -7.19 8.72 3.56
N PHE A 101 -6.72 7.80 4.39
CA PHE A 101 -7.00 6.36 4.26
C PHE A 101 -7.67 5.72 5.47
N GLY A 102 -7.95 6.51 6.50
CA GLY A 102 -8.62 6.10 7.71
C GLY A 102 -8.76 7.29 8.66
N LEU A 103 -9.69 7.17 9.60
CA LEU A 103 -9.86 8.09 10.73
C LEU A 103 -9.35 7.38 11.99
N ALA A 104 -8.69 8.14 12.88
CA ALA A 104 -8.15 7.64 14.14
C ALA A 104 -9.13 7.85 15.30
#